data_AF-A0A0F8X8D6-F1
#
_entry.id   AF-A0A0F8X8D6-F1
#
_cell.length_a   1.000
_cell.length_b   1.000
_cell.length_c   1.000
_cell.angle_alpha   90.00
_cell.angle_beta   90.00
_cell.angle_gamma   90.00
#
_symmetry.space_group_name_H-M   'P 1'
#
loop_
_entity.id
_entity.type
_entity.pdbx_description
1 polymer ?
#
loop_
_entity_poly.entity_id
_entity_poly.type
_entity_poly.pdbx_seq_one_letter_code
_entity_poly.pdbx_strand_id
1 'polypeptide(L)'
;SYPKGGEDITFPPWRQKPRFLEIESEGGYDFQYDRANNKIKAFTGGKSLIVEEVVVVASHTGTLAHKPFYILAIDVTATTTTGPYHVIPVGKTPLTLECAVNFATGGLTFVAADLVTSVRVTYIPLHETGPFSSDNLVIDESMVASDTPKDLANQAAAVQYIYDVTGGNRMALEPVDEEPSATKFAVVDIDDGSDDTNIDVHNDDDTNVLSITYIKYGTFAPAFQLGDGDLTLDSAGGIETYYFVTHEYNYLAIPGLGTQCVGEATATDLEFAWSGPSITAGAGAPTIDFEFNKWATNEGTAVTTLAVPIIFLNALSLQNAKLEVATGEDLSGLTIRYVAFGF
;
A
#
# COMPACT_ATOMS: atom_id res chain seq x y z
N SER A 1 17.91 3.46 20.98
CA SER A 1 16.79 3.48 20.01
C SER A 1 17.30 3.05 18.65
N TYR A 2 16.68 2.05 18.05
CA TYR A 2 17.02 1.52 16.74
C TYR A 2 16.83 2.61 15.66
N PRO A 3 17.86 2.95 14.88
CA PRO A 3 17.77 3.95 13.84
C PRO A 3 17.10 3.35 12.62
N LYS A 4 16.48 4.23 11.85
CA LYS A 4 15.82 3.88 10.60
C LYS A 4 16.77 3.17 9.63
N GLY A 5 16.38 1.98 9.19
CA GLY A 5 17.15 1.18 8.24
C GLY A 5 18.37 0.47 8.85
N GLY A 6 18.51 0.47 10.19
CA GLY A 6 19.59 -0.22 10.89
C GLY A 6 20.63 0.70 11.54
N GLU A 7 21.47 0.06 12.36
CA GLU A 7 22.62 0.64 13.06
C GLU A 7 23.85 0.66 12.17
N ASP A 8 24.59 1.77 12.15
CA ASP A 8 25.84 1.86 11.39
C ASP A 8 26.89 0.93 11.98
N ILE A 9 27.58 0.16 11.12
CA ILE A 9 28.71 -0.67 11.54
C ILE A 9 30.02 -0.13 10.98
N THR A 10 30.99 0.13 11.85
CA THR A 10 32.35 0.46 11.43
C THR A 10 33.21 -0.80 11.53
N PHE A 11 33.61 -1.35 10.39
CA PHE A 11 34.60 -2.42 10.38
C PHE A 11 35.99 -1.86 10.71
N PRO A 12 36.88 -2.66 11.31
CA PRO A 12 38.30 -2.32 11.39
C PRO A 12 38.85 -2.03 9.98
N PRO A 13 40.03 -1.37 9.86
CA PRO A 13 40.62 -1.00 8.58
C PRO A 13 41.11 -2.23 7.79
N TRP A 14 40.17 -3.03 7.32
CA TRP A 14 40.42 -4.16 6.43
C TRP A 14 40.67 -3.62 5.03
N ARG A 15 41.56 -4.29 4.29
CA ARG A 15 41.83 -3.94 2.89
C ARG A 15 40.59 -4.08 2.01
N GLN A 16 39.61 -4.89 2.42
CA GLN A 16 38.33 -5.07 1.76
C GLN A 16 37.21 -5.18 2.81
N LYS A 17 36.02 -4.67 2.47
CA LYS A 17 34.81 -4.89 3.27
C LYS A 17 34.52 -6.40 3.35
N PRO A 18 33.97 -6.91 4.47
CA PRO A 18 33.65 -8.32 4.58
C PRO A 18 32.68 -8.75 3.48
N ARG A 19 32.97 -9.91 2.89
CA ARG A 19 32.12 -10.53 1.87
C ARG A 19 30.96 -11.30 2.49
N PHE A 20 31.05 -11.67 3.76
CA PHE A 20 29.96 -12.29 4.51
C PHE A 20 30.04 -11.82 5.96
N LEU A 21 28.89 -11.53 6.54
CA LEU A 21 28.73 -11.25 7.97
C LEU A 21 27.68 -12.22 8.49
N GLU A 22 28.07 -13.13 9.37
CA GLU A 22 27.14 -13.98 10.11
C GLU A 22 26.91 -13.32 11.46
N ILE A 23 25.65 -13.05 11.80
CA ILE A 23 25.27 -12.36 13.04
C ILE A 23 24.38 -13.32 13.83
N GLU A 24 24.70 -13.52 15.10
CA GLU A 24 23.92 -14.36 16.01
C GLU A 24 22.60 -13.66 16.37
N SER A 25 21.49 -14.38 16.29
CA SER A 25 20.19 -13.92 16.78
C SER A 25 20.23 -13.78 18.30
N GLU A 26 19.66 -12.70 18.85
CA GLU A 26 19.72 -12.38 20.28
C GLU A 26 18.41 -11.72 20.70
N GLY A 27 17.90 -12.05 21.90
CA GLY A 27 16.71 -11.41 22.45
C GLY A 27 15.42 -11.61 21.65
N GLY A 28 15.35 -12.64 20.79
CA GLY A 28 14.21 -12.87 19.89
C GLY A 28 14.25 -12.05 18.59
N TYR A 29 15.38 -11.39 18.32
CA TYR A 29 15.63 -10.66 17.08
C TYR A 29 16.62 -11.43 16.19
N ASP A 30 16.37 -11.38 14.89
CA ASP A 30 17.34 -11.78 13.87
C ASP A 30 18.05 -10.55 13.32
N PHE A 31 19.32 -10.68 12.96
CA PHE A 31 20.11 -9.56 12.45
C PHE A 31 20.65 -9.85 11.07
N GLN A 32 20.62 -8.86 10.18
CA GLN A 32 21.22 -8.97 8.85
C GLN A 32 22.06 -7.74 8.51
N TYR A 33 23.11 -7.95 7.73
CA TYR A 33 24.00 -6.89 7.27
C TYR A 33 23.55 -6.34 5.91
N ASP A 34 23.04 -5.11 5.92
CA ASP A 34 22.81 -4.32 4.73
C ASP A 34 24.14 -3.78 4.21
N ARG A 35 24.71 -4.46 3.22
CA ARG A 35 25.99 -4.10 2.63
C ARG A 35 25.96 -2.79 1.85
N ALA A 36 24.84 -2.49 1.20
CA ALA A 36 24.71 -1.30 0.37
C ALA A 36 24.81 -0.04 1.26
N ASN A 37 24.14 -0.09 2.42
CA ASN A 37 24.08 1.03 3.35
C ASN A 37 25.10 0.92 4.51
N ASN A 38 25.83 -0.19 4.61
CA ASN A 38 26.80 -0.47 5.68
C ASN A 38 26.16 -0.43 7.08
N LYS A 39 25.00 -1.09 7.21
CA LYS A 39 24.18 -1.12 8.42
C LYS A 39 23.86 -2.54 8.87
N ILE A 40 23.69 -2.74 10.18
CA ILE A 40 23.07 -3.94 10.73
C ILE A 40 21.60 -3.63 10.99
N LYS A 41 20.73 -4.42 10.36
CA LYS A 41 19.30 -4.37 10.58
C LYS A 41 18.87 -5.42 11.58
N ALA A 42 17.90 -5.09 12.41
CA ALA A 42 17.24 -5.99 13.33
C ALA A 42 15.87 -6.36 12.78
N PHE A 43 15.46 -7.61 12.96
CA PHE A 43 14.19 -8.15 12.51
C PHE A 43 13.51 -8.93 13.63
N THR A 44 12.19 -8.87 13.68
CA THR A 44 11.37 -9.73 14.53
C THR A 44 10.56 -10.70 13.68
N GLY A 45 10.19 -11.85 14.25
CA GLY A 45 9.15 -12.69 13.64
C GLY A 45 7.87 -11.87 13.43
N GLY A 46 7.27 -11.96 12.23
CA GLY A 46 6.14 -11.15 11.82
C GLY A 46 4.98 -11.24 12.82
N LYS A 47 4.64 -10.13 13.49
CA LYS A 47 3.56 -10.10 14.49
C LYS A 47 2.20 -9.71 13.92
N SER A 48 2.12 -9.09 12.74
CA SER A 48 0.85 -8.77 12.06
C SER A 48 1.08 -8.52 10.57
N LEU A 49 0.21 -9.07 9.72
CA LEU A 49 0.22 -8.85 8.26
C LEU A 49 -0.20 -7.43 7.89
N ILE A 50 -1.17 -6.89 8.62
CA ILE A 50 -1.65 -5.52 8.48
C ILE A 50 -1.37 -4.80 9.78
N VAL A 51 -0.83 -3.59 9.68
CA VAL A 51 -0.55 -2.70 10.79
C VAL A 51 -1.44 -1.48 10.66
N GLU A 52 -2.00 -1.06 11.78
CA GLU A 52 -2.65 0.24 11.91
C GLU A 52 -1.85 1.09 12.89
N GLU A 53 -1.39 2.26 12.44
CA GLU A 53 -0.50 3.14 13.18
C GLU A 53 -1.08 4.56 13.26
N VAL A 54 -0.98 5.19 14.43
CA VAL A 54 -1.28 6.62 14.58
C VAL A 54 0.02 7.40 14.48
N VAL A 55 0.12 8.25 13.46
CA VAL A 55 1.30 9.06 13.17
C VAL A 55 1.02 10.52 13.54
N VAL A 56 1.91 11.08 14.37
CA VAL A 56 1.93 12.52 14.64
C VAL A 56 2.51 13.24 13.42
N VAL A 57 1.81 14.27 12.96
CA VAL A 57 2.21 15.08 11.81
C VAL A 57 2.68 16.45 12.31
N ALA A 58 3.91 16.79 11.94
CA ALA A 58 4.52 18.07 12.27
C ALA A 58 4.98 18.76 10.99
N SER A 59 4.61 20.03 10.82
CA SER A 59 4.91 20.80 9.61
C SER A 59 4.49 20.07 8.33
N HIS A 60 3.29 19.46 8.34
CA HIS A 60 2.69 18.73 7.22
C HIS A 60 3.44 17.46 6.82
N THR A 61 4.32 16.95 7.69
CA THR A 61 5.07 15.72 7.47
C THR A 61 4.90 14.75 8.64
N GLY A 62 4.77 13.47 8.31
CA GLY A 62 4.72 12.35 9.26
C GLY A 62 5.67 11.25 8.82
N THR A 63 5.87 10.23 9.65
CA THR A 63 6.67 9.06 9.29
C THR A 63 6.13 7.83 9.99
N LEU A 64 5.86 6.78 9.21
CA LEU A 64 5.49 5.46 9.70
C LEU A 64 6.67 4.78 10.41
N ALA A 65 6.37 3.97 11.41
CA ALA A 65 7.34 3.19 12.17
C ALA A 65 8.06 2.15 11.28
N HIS A 66 7.33 1.58 10.32
CA HIS A 66 7.83 0.64 9.32
C HIS A 66 7.66 1.21 7.90
N LYS A 67 8.53 0.78 6.98
CA LYS A 67 8.35 1.09 5.56
C LYS A 67 7.07 0.39 5.08
N PRO A 68 6.15 1.08 4.39
CA PRO A 68 4.99 0.43 3.84
C PRO A 68 5.38 -0.35 2.58
N PHE A 69 4.75 -1.51 2.39
CA PHE A 69 4.68 -2.22 1.12
C PHE A 69 3.44 -1.77 0.33
N TYR A 70 2.31 -1.64 1.03
CA TYR A 70 1.03 -1.28 0.44
C TYR A 70 0.16 -0.55 1.47
N ILE A 71 -0.41 0.58 1.07
CA ILE A 71 -1.28 1.42 1.90
C ILE A 71 -2.73 1.11 1.55
N LEU A 72 -3.48 0.70 2.57
CA LEU A 72 -4.89 0.32 2.47
C LEU A 72 -5.82 1.49 2.81
N ALA A 73 -5.42 2.31 3.80
CA ALA A 73 -6.18 3.50 4.20
C ALA A 73 -5.27 4.54 4.87
N ILE A 74 -5.60 5.81 4.68
CA ILE A 74 -5.02 6.95 5.40
C ILE A 74 -6.17 7.84 5.88
N ASP A 75 -6.40 7.90 7.19
CA ASP A 75 -7.48 8.69 7.79
C ASP A 75 -6.92 9.83 8.63
N VAL A 76 -7.19 11.07 8.24
CA VAL A 76 -6.84 12.23 9.05
C VAL A 76 -7.85 12.38 10.18
N THR A 77 -7.36 12.36 11.42
CA THR A 77 -8.18 12.22 12.64
C THR A 77 -8.31 13.49 13.46
N ALA A 78 -7.51 14.53 13.19
CA ALA A 78 -7.51 15.75 14.00
C ALA A 78 -7.12 17.01 13.20
N THR A 79 -8.10 17.64 12.54
CA THR A 79 -7.97 18.87 11.73
C THR A 79 -9.34 19.52 11.43
N THR A 80 -9.36 20.54 10.56
CA THR A 80 -10.57 21.03 9.87
C THR A 80 -11.02 20.15 8.70
N THR A 81 -10.12 19.31 8.16
CA THR A 81 -10.36 18.40 7.02
C THR A 81 -10.08 16.96 7.45
N THR A 82 -11.08 16.32 8.04
CA THR A 82 -11.01 14.93 8.50
C THR A 82 -11.55 13.98 7.44
N GLY A 83 -11.06 12.75 7.42
CA GLY A 83 -11.53 11.71 6.52
C GLY A 83 -10.39 10.98 5.80
N PRO A 84 -10.75 10.11 4.84
CA PRO A 84 -9.80 9.29 4.11
C PRO A 84 -9.06 10.10 3.03
N TYR A 85 -7.80 9.74 2.77
CA TYR A 85 -6.90 10.41 1.83
C TYR A 85 -6.43 9.43 0.76
N HIS A 86 -6.28 9.92 -0.47
CA HIS A 86 -5.67 9.17 -1.56
C HIS A 86 -4.14 9.24 -1.50
N VAL A 87 -3.48 8.17 -1.94
CA VAL A 87 -2.01 8.13 -2.04
C VAL A 87 -1.53 8.68 -3.39
N ILE A 88 -0.48 9.49 -3.36
CA ILE A 88 0.26 9.96 -4.54
C ILE A 88 1.77 9.71 -4.39
N PRO A 89 2.59 9.85 -5.46
CA PRO A 89 4.02 9.61 -5.38
C PRO A 89 4.74 10.61 -4.49
N VAL A 90 5.84 10.17 -3.87
CA VAL A 90 6.74 11.08 -3.16
C VAL A 90 7.33 12.13 -4.11
N GLY A 91 7.49 13.36 -3.61
CA GLY A 91 8.05 14.48 -4.37
C GLY A 91 7.03 15.20 -5.26
N LYS A 92 5.80 14.68 -5.36
CA LYS A 92 4.66 15.43 -5.88
C LYS A 92 4.06 16.32 -4.80
N THR A 93 3.38 17.39 -5.23
CA THR A 93 2.70 18.30 -4.30
C THR A 93 1.30 17.76 -4.06
N PRO A 94 0.95 17.35 -2.82
CA PRO A 94 -0.40 16.87 -2.53
C PRO A 94 -1.41 18.00 -2.72
N LEU A 95 -2.58 17.64 -3.25
CA LEU A 95 -3.80 18.43 -3.13
C LEU A 95 -4.52 18.09 -1.81
N THR A 96 -5.63 18.77 -1.56
CA THR A 96 -6.48 18.47 -0.40
C THR A 96 -7.01 17.04 -0.50
N LEU A 97 -6.97 16.30 0.61
CA LEU A 97 -7.30 14.86 0.69
C LEU A 97 -6.33 13.94 -0.08
N GLU A 98 -5.10 14.41 -0.33
CA GLU A 98 -4.02 13.59 -0.86
C GLU A 98 -2.83 13.52 0.11
N CYS A 99 -2.14 12.38 0.10
CA CYS A 99 -0.93 12.15 0.86
C CYS A 99 0.16 11.59 -0.06
N ALA A 100 1.28 12.31 -0.17
CA ALA A 100 2.45 11.78 -0.86
C ALA A 100 3.18 10.79 0.06
N VAL A 101 3.28 9.54 -0.37
CA VAL A 101 3.88 8.45 0.41
C VAL A 101 5.22 8.05 -0.18
N ASN A 102 6.25 8.05 0.66
CA ASN A 102 7.57 7.53 0.31
C ASN A 102 7.70 6.08 0.77
N PHE A 103 7.46 5.11 -0.12
CA PHE A 103 7.54 3.68 0.19
C PHE A 103 8.94 3.23 0.65
N ALA A 104 10.00 3.89 0.19
CA ALA A 104 11.37 3.56 0.62
C ALA A 104 11.65 3.94 2.08
N THR A 105 10.86 4.86 2.65
CA THR A 105 11.11 5.38 4.01
C THR A 105 9.88 5.36 4.93
N GLY A 106 8.67 5.19 4.44
CA GLY A 106 7.44 5.44 5.21
C GLY A 106 7.19 6.92 5.52
N GLY A 107 7.84 7.85 4.81
CA GLY A 107 7.57 9.28 4.94
C GLY A 107 6.19 9.64 4.36
N LEU A 108 5.46 10.49 5.07
CA LEU A 108 4.15 11.01 4.68
C LEU A 108 4.24 12.53 4.51
N THR A 109 3.71 13.07 3.41
CA THR A 109 3.64 14.51 3.17
C THR A 109 2.23 14.92 2.79
N PHE A 110 1.71 15.94 3.46
CA PHE A 110 0.36 16.47 3.27
C PHE A 110 0.43 17.91 2.73
N VAL A 111 -0.65 18.37 2.12
CA VAL A 111 -0.78 19.79 1.77
C VAL A 111 -0.91 20.62 3.04
N ALA A 112 -0.24 21.78 3.08
CA ALA A 112 -0.28 22.66 4.25
C ALA A 112 -1.69 23.15 4.61
N ALA A 113 -2.57 23.27 3.60
CA ALA A 113 -3.94 23.73 3.75
C ALA A 113 -4.81 22.80 4.62
N ASP A 114 -4.50 21.50 4.66
CA ASP A 114 -5.30 20.51 5.39
C ASP A 114 -5.00 20.53 6.90
N LEU A 115 -3.93 21.23 7.32
CA LEU A 115 -3.53 21.42 8.72
C LEU A 115 -3.38 20.11 9.51
N VAL A 116 -2.96 19.02 8.86
CA VAL A 116 -2.82 17.68 9.45
C VAL A 116 -1.89 17.68 10.67
N THR A 117 -2.43 17.26 11.82
CA THR A 117 -1.67 17.09 13.07
C THR A 117 -1.58 15.63 13.53
N SER A 118 -2.53 14.79 13.11
CA SER A 118 -2.57 13.36 13.42
C SER A 118 -3.28 12.62 12.30
N VAL A 119 -2.71 11.48 11.92
CA VAL A 119 -3.25 10.59 10.89
C VAL A 119 -3.17 9.15 11.38
N ARG A 120 -4.17 8.35 11.02
CA ARG A 120 -4.17 6.90 11.21
C ARG A 120 -3.92 6.25 9.86
N VAL A 121 -2.95 5.35 9.78
CA VAL A 121 -2.58 4.68 8.54
C VAL A 121 -2.69 3.19 8.71
N THR A 122 -3.43 2.56 7.80
CA THR A 122 -3.58 1.10 7.72
C THR A 122 -2.80 0.60 6.53
N TYR A 123 -1.84 -0.30 6.76
CA TYR A 123 -0.90 -0.71 5.71
C TYR A 123 -0.32 -2.09 5.95
N ILE A 124 0.18 -2.70 4.88
CA ILE A 124 1.04 -3.88 4.93
C ILE A 124 2.48 -3.39 5.00
N PRO A 125 3.26 -3.76 6.03
CA PRO A 125 4.65 -3.36 6.12
C PRO A 125 5.53 -4.13 5.13
N LEU A 126 6.61 -3.50 4.68
CA LEU A 126 7.65 -4.11 3.87
C LEU A 126 8.38 -5.18 4.67
N HIS A 127 8.41 -6.39 4.14
CA HIS A 127 9.15 -7.51 4.71
C HIS A 127 10.50 -7.66 3.99
N GLU A 128 11.50 -8.23 4.66
CA GLU A 128 12.78 -8.50 4.01
C GLU A 128 12.68 -9.65 2.99
N THR A 129 11.78 -10.60 3.24
CA THR A 129 11.60 -11.81 2.44
C THR A 129 10.13 -12.19 2.34
N GLY A 130 9.79 -12.96 1.31
CA GLY A 130 8.43 -13.44 1.07
C GLY A 130 7.65 -12.51 0.13
N PRO A 131 6.32 -12.62 0.08
CA PRO A 131 5.52 -11.92 -0.92
C PRO A 131 5.56 -10.39 -0.76
N PHE A 132 5.68 -9.88 0.46
CA PHE A 132 5.73 -8.45 0.74
C PHE A 132 7.14 -7.85 0.77
N SER A 133 8.07 -8.41 -0.01
CA SER A 133 9.44 -7.88 -0.14
C SER A 133 9.59 -6.88 -1.27
N SER A 134 10.63 -6.04 -1.21
CA SER A 134 10.87 -4.97 -2.19
C SER A 134 11.00 -5.47 -3.63
N ASP A 135 11.39 -6.73 -3.84
CA ASP A 135 11.52 -7.31 -5.18
C ASP A 135 10.18 -7.44 -5.91
N ASN A 136 9.09 -7.46 -5.14
CA ASN A 136 7.72 -7.62 -5.62
C ASN A 136 6.96 -6.29 -5.70
N LEU A 137 7.53 -5.20 -5.21
CA LEU A 137 6.96 -3.85 -5.30
C LEU A 137 7.64 -3.08 -6.43
N VAL A 138 6.86 -2.59 -7.38
CA VAL A 138 7.32 -1.64 -8.38
C VAL A 138 6.89 -0.25 -7.95
N ILE A 139 7.86 0.64 -7.77
CA ILE A 139 7.63 2.03 -7.36
C ILE A 139 7.89 2.93 -8.55
N ASP A 140 6.91 3.77 -8.89
CA ASP A 140 7.03 4.80 -9.92
C ASP A 140 7.51 4.28 -11.27
N GLU A 141 6.87 3.19 -11.76
CA GLU A 141 7.05 2.80 -13.15
C GLU A 141 6.56 3.93 -14.05
N SER A 142 7.43 4.35 -14.97
CA SER A 142 7.10 5.40 -15.93
C SER A 142 6.54 4.76 -17.20
N MET A 143 5.33 5.17 -17.56
CA MET A 143 4.62 4.74 -18.76
C MET A 143 4.20 5.98 -19.56
N VAL A 144 4.21 5.90 -20.88
CA VAL A 144 3.57 6.91 -21.74
C VAL A 144 2.20 6.38 -22.10
N ALA A 145 1.17 7.12 -21.71
CA ALA A 145 -0.22 6.78 -22.00
C ALA A 145 -0.51 6.85 -23.51
N SER A 146 -1.61 6.23 -23.93
CA SER A 146 -2.02 6.12 -25.33
C SER A 146 -3.53 6.16 -25.43
N ASP A 147 -4.04 6.47 -26.63
CA ASP A 147 -5.44 6.34 -27.03
C ASP A 147 -5.97 4.88 -27.09
N THR A 148 -5.19 3.92 -26.59
CA THR A 148 -5.55 2.50 -26.45
C THR A 148 -4.90 1.97 -25.17
N PRO A 149 -5.51 0.98 -24.50
CA PRO A 149 -4.95 0.39 -23.28
C PRO A 149 -3.47 0.01 -23.42
N LYS A 150 -2.69 0.25 -22.36
CA LYS A 150 -1.25 -0.05 -22.30
C LYS A 150 -0.91 -1.00 -21.17
N ASP A 151 -0.14 -2.02 -21.50
CA ASP A 151 0.32 -3.01 -20.55
C ASP A 151 1.44 -2.44 -19.66
N LEU A 152 1.35 -2.69 -18.36
CA LEU A 152 2.47 -2.53 -17.43
C LEU A 152 3.61 -3.48 -17.81
N ALA A 153 4.84 -3.16 -17.41
CA ALA A 153 5.99 -4.03 -17.67
C ALA A 153 5.91 -5.40 -16.94
N ASN A 154 5.06 -5.52 -15.91
CA ASN A 154 4.74 -6.77 -15.25
C ASN A 154 3.24 -6.80 -14.94
N GLN A 155 2.64 -7.98 -14.97
CA GLN A 155 1.30 -8.20 -14.41
C GLN A 155 1.26 -7.77 -12.94
N ALA A 156 0.27 -6.95 -12.58
CA ALA A 156 0.02 -6.51 -11.22
C ALA A 156 -0.96 -7.45 -10.51
N ALA A 157 -0.77 -7.67 -9.22
CA ALA A 157 -1.83 -8.16 -8.32
C ALA A 157 -2.63 -7.02 -7.70
N ALA A 158 -2.04 -5.82 -7.62
CA ALA A 158 -2.64 -4.64 -7.03
C ALA A 158 -1.97 -3.38 -7.57
N VAL A 159 -2.71 -2.29 -7.71
CA VAL A 159 -2.21 -0.96 -8.06
C VAL A 159 -2.45 -0.02 -6.88
N GLN A 160 -1.41 0.67 -6.44
CA GLN A 160 -1.50 1.63 -5.34
C GLN A 160 -2.00 3.01 -5.78
N TYR A 161 -1.52 3.48 -6.94
CA TYR A 161 -1.93 4.72 -7.57
C TYR A 161 -1.48 4.77 -9.02
N ILE A 162 -2.14 5.67 -9.77
CA ILE A 162 -1.72 6.14 -11.08
C ILE A 162 -1.64 7.67 -10.99
N TYR A 163 -0.50 8.23 -11.34
CA TYR A 163 -0.26 9.67 -11.29
C TYR A 163 0.15 10.19 -12.65
N ASP A 164 -0.60 11.14 -13.19
CA ASP A 164 -0.24 11.87 -14.41
C ASP A 164 0.85 12.89 -14.07
N VAL A 165 2.08 12.56 -14.48
CA VAL A 165 3.26 13.40 -14.31
C VAL A 165 3.19 14.65 -15.19
N THR A 166 2.60 14.53 -16.38
CA THR A 166 2.48 15.64 -17.33
C THR A 166 1.48 16.68 -16.82
N GLY A 167 0.29 16.26 -16.42
CA GLY A 167 -0.75 17.13 -15.87
C GLY A 167 -0.55 17.48 -14.40
N GLY A 168 0.28 16.73 -13.66
CA GLY A 168 0.62 16.98 -12.26
C GLY A 168 -0.50 16.64 -11.28
N ASN A 169 -1.31 15.61 -11.57
CA ASN A 169 -2.43 15.18 -10.72
C ASN A 169 -2.49 13.66 -10.65
N ARG A 170 -3.18 13.14 -9.64
CA ARG A 170 -3.61 11.74 -9.61
C ARG A 170 -4.64 11.50 -10.72
N MET A 171 -4.64 10.29 -11.29
CA MET A 171 -5.74 9.81 -12.12
C MET A 171 -6.87 9.32 -11.22
N ALA A 172 -8.09 9.79 -11.44
CA ALA A 172 -9.28 9.17 -10.87
C ALA A 172 -9.51 7.79 -11.50
N LEU A 173 -10.10 6.86 -10.75
CA LEU A 173 -10.33 5.49 -11.22
C LEU A 173 -11.81 5.24 -11.51
N GLU A 174 -12.06 4.50 -12.59
CA GLU A 174 -13.37 4.04 -13.03
C GLU A 174 -13.43 2.51 -13.12
N PRO A 175 -14.64 1.91 -13.17
CA PRO A 175 -14.82 0.46 -13.27
C PRO A 175 -14.13 -0.14 -14.50
N VAL A 176 -13.73 -1.40 -14.38
CA VAL A 176 -12.94 -2.11 -15.42
C VAL A 176 -13.68 -2.27 -16.76
N ASP A 177 -15.01 -2.35 -16.72
CA ASP A 177 -15.85 -2.58 -17.89
C ASP A 177 -16.25 -1.28 -18.63
N GLU A 178 -15.73 -0.13 -18.21
CA GLU A 178 -16.02 1.18 -18.81
C GLU A 178 -14.83 1.76 -19.60
N GLU A 179 -15.10 2.72 -20.50
CA GLU A 179 -14.07 3.58 -21.08
C GLU A 179 -13.86 4.80 -20.18
N PRO A 180 -12.61 5.27 -19.98
CA PRO A 180 -12.35 6.46 -19.16
C PRO A 180 -13.20 7.66 -19.60
N SER A 181 -14.04 8.19 -18.71
CA SER A 181 -15.14 9.10 -19.10
C SER A 181 -14.70 10.55 -19.36
N ALA A 182 -13.53 10.95 -18.81
CA ALA A 182 -13.01 12.30 -18.90
C ALA A 182 -11.48 12.35 -18.75
N THR A 183 -10.89 13.51 -19.06
CA THR A 183 -9.46 13.76 -18.78
C THR A 183 -9.14 13.51 -17.30
N LYS A 184 -8.01 12.87 -17.05
CA LYS A 184 -7.48 12.46 -15.74
C LYS A 184 -8.26 11.34 -15.09
N PHE A 185 -8.99 10.56 -15.88
CA PHE A 185 -9.60 9.29 -15.46
C PHE A 185 -8.85 8.14 -16.13
N ALA A 186 -8.76 7.03 -15.41
CA ALA A 186 -8.12 5.82 -15.87
C ALA A 186 -8.92 4.60 -15.43
N VAL A 187 -8.88 3.57 -16.26
CA VAL A 187 -9.39 2.24 -15.95
C VAL A 187 -8.21 1.30 -15.79
N VAL A 188 -8.28 0.48 -14.74
CA VAL A 188 -7.22 -0.49 -14.41
C VAL A 188 -7.78 -1.87 -14.54
N ASP A 189 -7.36 -2.56 -15.59
CA ASP A 189 -7.72 -3.95 -15.81
C ASP A 189 -6.64 -4.86 -15.24
N ILE A 190 -7.00 -5.51 -14.13
CA ILE A 190 -6.20 -6.56 -13.49
C ILE A 190 -6.85 -7.91 -13.85
N ASP A 191 -6.70 -8.33 -15.11
CA ASP A 191 -7.27 -9.59 -15.58
C ASP A 191 -6.53 -10.81 -14.99
N ASP A 192 -7.27 -11.67 -14.28
CA ASP A 192 -6.78 -12.98 -13.79
C ASP A 192 -6.58 -13.99 -14.95
N GLY A 193 -7.10 -13.69 -16.14
CA GLY A 193 -7.04 -14.50 -17.35
C GLY A 193 -5.97 -14.10 -18.38
N SER A 194 -5.40 -12.89 -18.29
CA SER A 194 -4.32 -12.43 -19.16
C SER A 194 -2.97 -12.46 -18.43
N ASP A 195 -1.87 -12.47 -19.19
CA ASP A 195 -0.51 -12.38 -18.62
C ASP A 195 -0.12 -10.92 -18.30
N ASP A 196 -1.05 -9.96 -18.46
CA ASP A 196 -0.79 -8.53 -18.48
C ASP A 196 -1.72 -7.74 -17.53
N THR A 197 -1.38 -6.48 -17.27
CA THR A 197 -2.24 -5.53 -16.56
C THR A 197 -2.31 -4.27 -17.38
N ASN A 198 -3.53 -3.86 -17.73
CA ASN A 198 -3.76 -2.84 -18.72
C ASN A 198 -4.23 -1.55 -18.03
N ILE A 199 -3.61 -0.44 -18.43
CA ILE A 199 -4.02 0.90 -18.04
C ILE A 199 -4.65 1.56 -19.25
N ASP A 200 -5.94 1.84 -19.16
CA ASP A 200 -6.64 2.65 -20.15
C ASP A 200 -6.83 4.07 -19.62
N VAL A 201 -6.63 5.07 -20.48
CA VAL A 201 -6.81 6.48 -20.12
C VAL A 201 -7.66 7.18 -21.16
N HIS A 202 -8.26 8.30 -20.78
CA HIS A 202 -9.01 9.11 -21.72
C HIS A 202 -8.10 9.60 -22.87
N ASN A 203 -8.62 9.60 -24.10
CA ASN A 203 -7.85 9.92 -25.31
C ASN A 203 -7.19 11.31 -25.31
N ASP A 204 -7.78 12.29 -24.62
CA ASP A 204 -7.18 13.63 -24.44
C ASP A 204 -5.93 13.62 -23.54
N ASP A 205 -5.68 12.53 -22.81
CA ASP A 205 -4.46 12.30 -22.04
C ASP A 205 -3.46 11.39 -22.76
N ASP A 206 -3.69 11.09 -24.05
CA ASP A 206 -2.70 10.43 -24.91
C ASP A 206 -1.36 11.17 -24.80
N THR A 207 -0.27 10.40 -24.76
CA THR A 207 1.11 10.86 -24.60
C THR A 207 1.47 11.42 -23.22
N ASN A 208 0.53 11.52 -22.27
CA ASN A 208 0.88 11.88 -20.90
C ASN A 208 1.82 10.84 -20.29
N VAL A 209 2.78 11.30 -19.49
CA VAL A 209 3.67 10.40 -18.76
C VAL A 209 3.00 10.06 -17.44
N LEU A 210 2.76 8.78 -17.20
CA LEU A 210 2.21 8.26 -15.97
C LEU A 210 3.33 7.76 -15.05
N SER A 211 3.10 7.84 -13.74
CA SER A 211 3.88 7.20 -12.68
C SER A 211 2.98 6.25 -11.92
N ILE A 212 3.31 4.96 -11.93
CA ILE A 212 2.44 3.91 -11.42
C ILE A 212 3.21 3.09 -10.38
N THR A 213 2.60 2.90 -9.21
CA THR A 213 3.14 1.99 -8.19
C THR A 213 2.21 0.82 -8.03
N TYR A 214 2.75 -0.40 -8.10
CA TYR A 214 1.95 -1.62 -8.10
C TYR A 214 2.73 -2.80 -7.53
N ILE A 215 2.00 -3.86 -7.21
CA ILE A 215 2.55 -5.11 -6.68
C ILE A 215 2.51 -6.16 -7.78
N LYS A 216 3.59 -6.90 -8.02
CA LYS A 216 3.66 -7.92 -9.09
C LYS A 216 2.79 -9.15 -8.78
N TYR A 217 2.08 -9.68 -9.77
CA TYR A 217 1.20 -10.86 -9.63
C TYR A 217 1.95 -12.16 -9.39
N GLY A 218 3.06 -12.41 -10.12
CA GLY A 218 3.84 -13.65 -10.00
C GLY A 218 4.33 -13.97 -8.58
N THR A 219 4.29 -12.99 -7.69
CA THR A 219 4.55 -13.10 -6.26
C THR A 219 3.46 -13.85 -5.47
N PHE A 220 2.23 -13.89 -5.98
CA PHE A 220 1.01 -14.31 -5.28
C PHE A 220 0.33 -15.56 -5.91
N ALA A 221 0.79 -16.02 -7.07
CA ALA A 221 0.12 -17.04 -7.89
C ALA A 221 -0.32 -18.37 -7.19
N PRO A 222 0.30 -18.89 -6.11
CA PRO A 222 -0.19 -20.12 -5.45
C PRO A 222 -1.00 -19.90 -4.15
N ALA A 223 -1.11 -18.68 -3.63
CA ALA A 223 -1.63 -18.44 -2.28
C ALA A 223 -2.67 -17.30 -2.20
N PHE A 224 -3.08 -16.76 -3.34
CA PHE A 224 -3.95 -15.60 -3.44
C PHE A 224 -4.82 -15.78 -4.68
N GLN A 225 -6.10 -15.42 -4.57
CA GLN A 225 -7.02 -15.38 -5.69
C GLN A 225 -7.27 -13.90 -6.00
N LEU A 226 -7.19 -13.53 -7.28
CA LEU A 226 -7.76 -12.27 -7.74
C LEU A 226 -9.24 -12.51 -8.00
N GLY A 227 -10.09 -11.72 -7.35
CA GLY A 227 -11.48 -11.62 -7.74
C GLY A 227 -11.63 -10.42 -8.66
N ASP A 228 -12.09 -10.64 -9.89
CA ASP A 228 -12.74 -9.58 -10.65
C ASP A 228 -14.12 -9.35 -10.02
N GLY A 229 -14.33 -8.11 -9.60
CA GLY A 229 -14.77 -7.85 -8.24
C GLY A 229 -16.04 -7.06 -8.16
N ASP A 230 -17.03 -7.32 -9.02
CA ASP A 230 -18.37 -6.74 -8.89
C ASP A 230 -19.03 -7.24 -7.60
N LEU A 231 -18.83 -6.48 -6.53
CA LEU A 231 -19.42 -6.76 -5.23
C LEU A 231 -20.78 -6.09 -5.16
N THR A 232 -21.84 -6.86 -5.43
CA THR A 232 -23.20 -6.41 -5.12
C THR A 232 -23.37 -6.28 -3.61
N LEU A 233 -23.68 -5.08 -3.15
CA LEU A 233 -23.83 -4.80 -1.73
C LEU A 233 -25.24 -5.13 -1.23
N ASP A 234 -25.36 -5.82 -0.09
CA ASP A 234 -26.65 -6.04 0.55
C ASP A 234 -27.06 -4.76 1.31
N SER A 235 -28.14 -4.11 0.87
CA SER A 235 -28.66 -2.86 1.43
C SER A 235 -29.58 -3.05 2.64
N ALA A 236 -29.70 -4.27 3.17
CA ALA A 236 -30.53 -4.55 4.34
C ALA A 236 -30.09 -3.76 5.59
N GLY A 237 -30.74 -2.61 5.82
CA GLY A 237 -30.52 -1.77 7.01
C GLY A 237 -29.83 -0.44 6.77
N GLY A 238 -29.63 -0.01 5.52
CA GLY A 238 -29.06 1.31 5.18
C GLY A 238 -27.54 1.41 5.31
N ILE A 239 -26.87 0.29 5.61
CA ILE A 239 -25.43 0.11 5.45
C ILE A 239 -25.26 -1.04 4.48
N GLU A 240 -24.61 -0.75 3.37
CA GLU A 240 -24.32 -1.70 2.32
C GLU A 240 -23.06 -2.47 2.71
N THR A 241 -23.19 -3.76 3.01
CA THR A 241 -22.08 -4.58 3.54
C THR A 241 -21.86 -5.81 2.69
N TYR A 242 -20.59 -6.11 2.39
CA TYR A 242 -20.18 -7.37 1.78
C TYR A 242 -19.33 -8.19 2.76
N TYR A 243 -19.74 -9.43 3.01
CA TYR A 243 -19.04 -10.37 3.90
C TYR A 243 -18.28 -11.42 3.09
N PHE A 244 -16.97 -11.55 3.30
CA PHE A 244 -16.13 -12.54 2.61
C PHE A 244 -16.14 -13.92 3.31
N VAL A 245 -17.33 -14.40 3.70
CA VAL A 245 -17.52 -15.61 4.54
C VAL A 245 -17.45 -16.94 3.79
N THR A 246 -17.45 -16.92 2.46
CA THR A 246 -17.47 -18.12 1.61
C THR A 246 -16.08 -18.64 1.24
N HIS A 247 -15.04 -17.83 1.42
CA HIS A 247 -13.65 -18.23 1.19
C HIS A 247 -13.14 -18.97 2.44
N GLU A 248 -12.23 -19.94 2.27
CA GLU A 248 -11.70 -20.72 3.40
C GLU A 248 -11.27 -19.78 4.55
N TYR A 249 -11.59 -20.14 5.80
CA TYR A 249 -11.45 -19.31 7.01
C TYR A 249 -10.05 -18.69 7.30
N ASN A 250 -9.06 -18.89 6.42
CA ASN A 250 -7.68 -18.45 6.58
C ASN A 250 -7.30 -17.25 5.68
N TYR A 251 -8.20 -16.76 4.83
CA TYR A 251 -7.93 -15.67 3.91
C TYR A 251 -8.52 -14.34 4.39
N LEU A 252 -7.74 -13.26 4.26
CA LEU A 252 -8.15 -11.89 4.51
C LEU A 252 -8.31 -11.16 3.18
N ALA A 253 -9.47 -10.56 2.91
CA ALA A 253 -9.71 -9.78 1.70
C ALA A 253 -9.16 -8.35 1.87
N ILE A 254 -8.33 -7.92 0.93
CA ILE A 254 -7.85 -6.54 0.83
C ILE A 254 -8.17 -5.94 -0.55
N PRO A 255 -8.35 -4.62 -0.65
CA PRO A 255 -8.56 -3.94 -1.93
C PRO A 255 -7.31 -4.00 -2.82
N GLY A 256 -7.52 -4.22 -4.11
CA GLY A 256 -6.48 -4.25 -5.14
C GLY A 256 -6.16 -2.88 -5.75
N LEU A 257 -6.93 -1.84 -5.42
CA LEU A 257 -6.72 -0.46 -5.88
C LEU A 257 -6.30 0.45 -4.71
N GLY A 258 -5.27 0.08 -3.96
CA GLY A 258 -4.67 0.87 -2.89
C GLY A 258 -5.68 1.44 -1.89
N THR A 259 -5.70 2.77 -1.81
CA THR A 259 -6.67 3.54 -1.02
C THR A 259 -7.94 3.86 -1.79
N GLN A 260 -8.00 3.59 -3.09
CA GLN A 260 -9.15 3.84 -3.95
C GLN A 260 -10.23 2.76 -3.80
N CYS A 261 -11.48 3.20 -3.79
CA CYS A 261 -12.66 2.35 -3.91
C CYS A 261 -13.50 2.90 -5.05
N VAL A 262 -13.77 2.07 -6.05
CA VAL A 262 -14.58 2.45 -7.21
C VAL A 262 -15.95 1.80 -7.07
N GLY A 263 -16.99 2.59 -7.25
CA GLY A 263 -18.37 2.15 -7.17
C GLY A 263 -19.15 2.50 -8.43
N GLU A 264 -19.85 1.51 -8.98
CA GLU A 264 -20.83 1.71 -10.03
C GLU A 264 -22.11 2.31 -9.45
N ALA A 265 -22.60 3.36 -10.09
CA ALA A 265 -23.80 4.06 -9.66
C ALA A 265 -24.78 4.23 -10.82
N THR A 266 -26.08 4.34 -10.50
CA THR A 266 -27.12 4.45 -11.56
C THR A 266 -27.01 5.73 -12.40
N ALA A 267 -26.30 6.75 -11.93
CA ALA A 267 -26.19 8.06 -12.59
C ALA A 267 -24.77 8.38 -13.08
N THR A 268 -23.76 8.17 -12.25
CA THR A 268 -22.36 8.48 -12.56
C THR A 268 -21.47 7.73 -11.57
N ASP A 269 -20.47 7.01 -12.07
CA ASP A 269 -19.54 6.28 -11.24
C ASP A 269 -18.82 7.17 -10.25
N LEU A 270 -18.48 6.55 -9.12
CA LEU A 270 -17.93 7.25 -7.97
C LEU A 270 -16.63 6.61 -7.55
N GLU A 271 -15.64 7.45 -7.29
CA GLU A 271 -14.42 7.05 -6.62
C GLU A 271 -14.41 7.60 -5.19
N PHE A 272 -14.14 6.72 -4.24
CA PHE A 272 -13.98 7.02 -2.82
C PHE A 272 -12.57 6.65 -2.35
N ALA A 273 -12.24 7.09 -1.14
CA ALA A 273 -11.07 6.60 -0.43
C ALA A 273 -11.48 5.72 0.77
N TRP A 274 -10.79 4.60 0.95
CA TRP A 274 -11.03 3.67 2.06
C TRP A 274 -10.69 4.32 3.41
N SER A 275 -11.56 4.08 4.39
CA SER A 275 -11.28 4.28 5.81
C SER A 275 -10.85 2.97 6.48
N GLY A 276 -9.90 3.09 7.41
CA GLY A 276 -9.36 1.98 8.18
C GLY A 276 -10.33 1.41 9.23
N PRO A 277 -10.03 0.20 9.76
CA PRO A 277 -10.94 -0.57 10.62
C PRO A 277 -11.26 0.09 11.97
N SER A 278 -10.36 0.92 12.52
CA SER A 278 -10.60 1.56 13.81
C SER A 278 -11.28 2.93 13.72
N ILE A 279 -11.62 3.40 12.51
CA ILE A 279 -12.26 4.70 12.31
C ILE A 279 -13.77 4.53 12.18
N THR A 280 -14.52 5.43 12.83
CA THR A 280 -15.93 5.62 12.50
C THR A 280 -15.99 6.38 11.18
N ALA A 281 -16.32 5.70 10.09
CA ALA A 281 -16.43 6.35 8.79
C ALA A 281 -17.40 7.53 8.82
N GLY A 282 -17.01 8.59 8.12
CA GLY A 282 -17.92 9.67 7.75
C GLY A 282 -19.03 9.16 6.82
N ALA A 283 -20.03 10.00 6.57
CA ALA A 283 -20.97 9.72 5.49
C ALA A 283 -20.20 9.64 4.17
N GLY A 284 -20.44 8.57 3.41
CA GLY A 284 -19.87 8.35 2.10
C GLY A 284 -18.51 7.65 2.05
N ALA A 285 -17.93 7.30 3.20
CA ALA A 285 -16.60 6.68 3.25
C ALA A 285 -16.73 5.15 3.39
N PRO A 286 -16.25 4.37 2.42
CA PRO A 286 -16.22 2.92 2.55
C PRO A 286 -15.18 2.50 3.60
N THR A 287 -15.53 1.55 4.45
CA THR A 287 -14.69 1.03 5.54
C THR A 287 -14.25 -0.39 5.27
N ILE A 288 -12.99 -0.66 5.61
CA ILE A 288 -12.45 -2.02 5.64
C ILE A 288 -12.49 -2.54 7.08
N ASP A 289 -13.11 -3.69 7.30
CA ASP A 289 -13.19 -4.34 8.61
C ASP A 289 -12.53 -5.73 8.55
N PHE A 290 -11.29 -5.79 9.04
CA PHE A 290 -10.49 -7.01 9.08
C PHE A 290 -10.89 -7.97 10.21
N GLU A 291 -11.61 -7.51 11.23
CA GLU A 291 -12.07 -8.40 12.31
C GLU A 291 -13.13 -9.37 11.78
N PHE A 292 -14.03 -8.86 10.94
CA PHE A 292 -15.11 -9.64 10.35
C PHE A 292 -14.87 -10.03 8.89
N ASN A 293 -13.71 -9.66 8.32
CA ASN A 293 -13.38 -9.83 6.91
C ASN A 293 -14.55 -9.36 6.01
N LYS A 294 -14.91 -8.09 6.15
CA LYS A 294 -16.02 -7.47 5.44
C LYS A 294 -15.66 -6.05 5.01
N TRP A 295 -16.29 -5.59 3.95
CA TRP A 295 -16.26 -4.19 3.53
C TRP A 295 -17.66 -3.61 3.66
N ALA A 296 -17.74 -2.34 4.03
CA ALA A 296 -19.03 -1.67 4.20
C ALA A 296 -18.97 -0.24 3.67
N THR A 297 -20.11 0.25 3.19
CA THR A 297 -20.31 1.66 2.84
C THR A 297 -21.65 2.13 3.38
N ASN A 298 -21.74 3.44 3.64
CA ASN A 298 -22.95 4.11 4.09
C ASN A 298 -23.46 5.14 3.06
N GLU A 299 -23.01 5.05 1.80
CA GLU A 299 -23.44 5.85 0.62
C GLU A 299 -24.92 5.61 0.19
N GLY A 300 -25.77 5.15 1.11
CA GLY A 300 -27.11 4.61 0.87
C GLY A 300 -27.77 5.06 -0.44
N THR A 301 -28.00 4.10 -1.34
CA THR A 301 -28.66 4.22 -2.65
C THR A 301 -27.85 4.82 -3.82
N ALA A 302 -26.65 5.35 -3.60
CA ALA A 302 -25.84 5.90 -4.70
C ALA A 302 -25.02 4.81 -5.44
N VAL A 303 -24.43 3.86 -4.72
CA VAL A 303 -23.55 2.83 -5.27
C VAL A 303 -24.25 1.47 -5.20
N THR A 304 -24.31 0.74 -6.31
CA THR A 304 -24.96 -0.60 -6.35
C THR A 304 -23.96 -1.75 -6.38
N THR A 305 -22.77 -1.48 -6.94
CA THR A 305 -21.70 -2.44 -7.12
C THR A 305 -20.39 -1.75 -6.74
N LEU A 306 -19.52 -2.41 -5.98
CA LEU A 306 -18.11 -1.98 -5.93
C LEU A 306 -17.38 -2.70 -7.05
N ALA A 307 -16.63 -1.96 -7.86
CA ALA A 307 -15.80 -2.49 -8.95
C ALA A 307 -14.33 -2.41 -8.53
N VAL A 308 -13.95 -3.25 -7.56
CA VAL A 308 -12.59 -3.23 -6.99
C VAL A 308 -12.00 -4.64 -7.03
N PRO A 309 -10.86 -4.85 -7.72
CA PRO A 309 -10.10 -6.09 -7.65
C PRO A 309 -9.82 -6.49 -6.20
N ILE A 310 -9.97 -7.77 -5.90
CA ILE A 310 -9.86 -8.28 -4.51
C ILE A 310 -8.68 -9.21 -4.41
N ILE A 311 -7.87 -9.02 -3.37
CA ILE A 311 -6.74 -9.92 -3.08
C ILE A 311 -7.04 -10.66 -1.78
N PHE A 312 -7.10 -11.98 -1.87
CA PHE A 312 -7.28 -12.86 -0.71
C PHE A 312 -5.93 -13.27 -0.11
N LEU A 313 -5.55 -12.71 1.04
CA LEU A 313 -4.27 -12.97 1.70
C LEU A 313 -4.34 -14.14 2.69
N ASN A 314 -3.53 -15.18 2.48
CA ASN A 314 -3.37 -16.24 3.49
C ASN A 314 -2.48 -15.77 4.65
N ALA A 315 -3.09 -15.40 5.78
CA ALA A 315 -2.37 -14.89 6.95
C ALA A 315 -1.38 -15.91 7.56
N LEU A 316 -1.59 -17.21 7.36
CA LEU A 316 -0.73 -18.27 7.89
C LEU A 316 0.51 -18.53 7.01
N SER A 317 0.47 -18.16 5.73
CA SER A 317 1.61 -18.33 4.82
C SER A 317 2.82 -17.47 5.19
N LEU A 318 2.63 -16.51 6.11
CA LEU A 318 3.62 -15.50 6.49
C LEU A 318 4.32 -15.77 7.81
N GLN A 319 4.11 -16.94 8.43
CA GLN A 319 4.69 -17.27 9.74
C GLN A 319 6.23 -17.20 9.77
N ASN A 320 6.88 -17.31 8.61
CA ASN A 320 8.34 -17.21 8.47
C ASN A 320 8.82 -15.83 7.99
N ALA A 321 7.93 -14.87 7.77
CA ALA A 321 8.31 -13.54 7.32
C ALA A 321 8.99 -12.75 8.44
N LYS A 322 10.05 -12.03 8.07
CA LYS A 322 10.84 -11.19 8.97
C LYS A 322 10.50 -9.72 8.71
N LEU A 323 10.05 -9.04 9.76
CA LEU A 323 9.74 -7.62 9.74
C LEU A 323 10.91 -6.84 10.33
N GLU A 324 11.39 -5.81 9.64
CA GLU A 324 12.41 -4.90 10.19
C GLU A 324 11.84 -4.22 11.44
N VAL A 325 12.64 -4.17 12.50
CA VAL A 325 12.26 -3.54 13.78
C VAL A 325 11.83 -2.09 13.55
N ALA A 326 10.77 -1.68 14.26
CA ALA A 326 10.23 -0.33 14.20
C ALA A 326 11.31 0.71 14.48
N THR A 327 11.31 1.81 13.72
CA THR A 327 12.19 2.94 14.01
C THR A 327 11.89 3.47 15.41
N GLY A 328 12.92 3.63 16.24
CA GLY A 328 12.80 4.14 17.61
C GLY A 328 12.75 3.07 18.70
N GLU A 329 12.53 1.79 18.35
CA GLU A 329 12.50 0.66 19.31
C GLU A 329 13.77 0.64 20.19
N ASP A 330 13.64 0.46 21.50
CA ASP A 330 14.81 0.42 22.37
C ASP A 330 15.50 -0.94 22.36
N LEU A 331 16.56 -1.05 21.55
CA LEU A 331 17.42 -2.23 21.49
C LEU A 331 18.70 -2.11 22.33
N SER A 332 18.81 -1.11 23.22
CA SER A 332 20.05 -0.82 23.96
C SER A 332 20.50 -1.94 24.91
N GLY A 333 19.61 -2.86 25.26
CA GLY A 333 19.92 -4.04 26.07
C GLY A 333 20.54 -5.21 25.30
N LEU A 334 20.58 -5.16 23.96
CA LEU A 334 21.06 -6.27 23.13
C LEU A 334 22.56 -6.15 22.86
N THR A 335 23.26 -7.28 22.94
CA THR A 335 24.66 -7.39 22.50
C THR A 335 24.74 -8.37 21.34
N ILE A 336 24.92 -7.85 20.13
CA ILE A 336 25.07 -8.69 18.94
C ILE A 336 26.50 -9.20 18.80
N ARG A 337 26.63 -10.48 18.46
CA ARG A 337 27.91 -11.11 18.11
C ARG A 337 27.90 -11.39 16.62
N TYR A 338 29.00 -11.09 15.95
CA TYR A 338 29.14 -11.37 14.53
C TYR A 338 30.50 -11.96 14.19
N VAL A 339 30.51 -12.78 13.14
CA VAL A 339 31.71 -13.29 12.50
C VAL A 339 31.76 -12.73 11.08
N ALA A 340 32.87 -12.10 10.75
CA ALA A 340 33.08 -11.48 9.45
C ALA A 340 34.11 -12.27 8.64
N PHE A 341 33.77 -12.58 7.40
CA PHE A 341 34.64 -13.29 6.47
C PHE A 341 35.04 -12.35 5.32
N GLY A 342 36.34 -12.27 5.04
CA GLY A 342 36.89 -11.56 3.88
C GLY A 342 37.92 -12.44 3.19
N PHE A 343 37.89 -12.46 1.85
CA PHE A 343 38.94 -13.04 1.02
C PHE A 343 39.73 -11.92 0.36
#